data_AF-G7EEJ5-F1
#
_entry.id   AF-G7EEJ5-F1
#
_cell.length_a   1.000
_cell.length_b   1.000
_cell.length_c   1.000
_cell.angle_alpha   90.00
_cell.angle_beta   90.00
_cell.angle_gamma   90.00
#
_symmetry.space_group_name_H-M   'P 1'
#
loop_
_entity.id
_entity.type
_entity.pdbx_description
1 polymer ?
#
loop_
_entity_poly.entity_id
_entity_poly.type
_entity_poly.pdbx_seq_one_letter_code
_entity_poly.pdbx_strand_id
1 'polypeptide(L)'
;MSKQKQQGKANVTWAAFIVVVLSIIVGNAVLALNTIQGLTQTQKSLDNTNMLTTAIEQIHLSVVQAESGQRGYLLTEEVDYLTPYYDAIGQIKAQTDHVKSLHSEIEGQAERIAQLLALVDSKIKELKKTVNLALDDKERRALYVLNTHKGRELYKQIRESVNEIQDRELLFKVSHFSKLAKIKNEAKITFAITAVTSALLIIGMFVVTRLNLRNAAQYRFELEKQNESLAIKVSERTQELTLYSDELSRSNRELEEFAFVASHDLQEPLRKIQAFSDRLETMFKDDLGEKGIDYIGRMKNAAQRMSNLINDLLEFSRITTRGKDFDDTNLNEVVTDILSDLEIAINESNAQFDVEDLPIIQADKSQMQQLF
;
A
#
# COMPACT_ATOMS: atom_id res chain seq x y z
N MET A 1 9.82 6.47 17.78
CA MET A 1 10.33 6.88 16.45
C MET A 1 10.80 5.74 15.52
N SER A 2 10.87 4.47 15.96
CA SER A 2 11.40 3.36 15.11
C SER A 2 10.37 2.70 14.18
N LYS A 3 9.12 2.48 14.62
CA LYS A 3 8.08 1.77 13.83
C LYS A 3 7.67 2.47 12.52
N GLN A 4 7.48 3.79 12.53
CA GLN A 4 7.13 4.56 11.31
C GLN A 4 8.25 4.55 10.26
N LYS A 5 9.52 4.61 10.68
CA LYS A 5 10.68 4.51 9.77
C LYS A 5 10.80 3.12 9.13
N GLN A 6 10.47 2.05 9.87
CA GLN A 6 10.48 0.68 9.34
C GLN A 6 9.32 0.42 8.37
N GLN A 7 8.10 0.88 8.68
CA GLN A 7 6.96 0.80 7.74
C GLN A 7 7.21 1.62 6.46
N GLY A 8 7.79 2.82 6.57
CA GLY A 8 8.13 3.63 5.40
C GLY A 8 9.11 2.92 4.46
N LYS A 9 10.16 2.28 4.99
CA LYS A 9 11.12 1.52 4.17
C LYS A 9 10.48 0.31 3.48
N ALA A 10 9.61 -0.43 4.17
CA ALA A 10 8.93 -1.59 3.61
C ALA A 10 7.98 -1.21 2.46
N ASN A 11 7.26 -0.10 2.60
CA ASN A 11 6.35 0.40 1.55
C ASN A 11 7.12 0.83 0.29
N VAL A 12 8.28 1.48 0.46
CA VAL A 12 9.14 1.88 -0.67
C VAL A 12 9.70 0.65 -1.40
N THR A 13 10.11 -0.40 -0.68
CA THR A 13 10.62 -1.63 -1.32
C THR A 13 9.53 -2.37 -2.10
N TRP A 14 8.30 -2.40 -1.59
CA TRP A 14 7.16 -3.02 -2.28
C TRP A 14 6.75 -2.23 -3.53
N ALA A 15 6.72 -0.89 -3.44
CA ALA A 15 6.45 -0.04 -4.59
C ALA A 15 7.50 -0.23 -5.70
N ALA A 16 8.78 -0.28 -5.35
CA ALA A 16 9.87 -0.53 -6.30
C ALA A 16 9.73 -1.90 -6.98
N PHE A 17 9.40 -2.96 -6.23
CA PHE A 17 9.19 -4.29 -6.78
C PHE A 17 8.01 -4.32 -7.77
N ILE A 18 6.87 -3.71 -7.41
CA ILE A 18 5.70 -3.62 -8.29
C ILE A 18 6.04 -2.88 -9.59
N VAL A 19 6.79 -1.79 -9.52
CA VAL A 19 7.22 -1.03 -10.71
C VAL A 19 8.11 -1.86 -11.63
N VAL A 20 9.04 -2.66 -11.07
CA VAL A 20 9.89 -3.56 -11.86
C VAL A 20 9.04 -4.63 -12.55
N VAL A 21 8.13 -5.27 -11.83
CA VAL A 21 7.23 -6.29 -12.39
C VAL A 21 6.36 -5.70 -13.51
N LEU A 22 5.75 -4.53 -13.28
CA LEU A 22 4.93 -3.86 -14.30
C LEU A 22 5.76 -3.47 -15.53
N SER A 23 6.97 -2.95 -15.34
CA SER A 23 7.88 -2.62 -16.45
C SER A 23 8.21 -3.83 -17.31
N ILE A 24 8.46 -4.99 -16.69
CA ILE A 24 8.73 -6.25 -17.39
C ILE A 24 7.49 -6.72 -18.15
N ILE A 25 6.30 -6.68 -17.53
CA ILE A 25 5.04 -7.07 -18.19
C ILE A 25 4.77 -6.19 -19.42
N VAL A 26 4.91 -4.87 -19.28
CA VAL A 26 4.70 -3.93 -20.38
C VAL A 26 5.73 -4.16 -21.49
N GLY A 27 7.01 -4.35 -21.13
CA GLY A 27 8.07 -4.66 -22.10
C GLY A 27 7.79 -5.94 -22.90
N ASN A 28 7.36 -7.01 -22.21
CA ASN A 28 6.98 -8.27 -22.85
C ASN A 28 5.76 -8.12 -23.77
N ALA A 29 4.76 -7.33 -23.37
CA ALA A 29 3.59 -7.06 -24.19
C ALA A 29 3.96 -6.32 -25.48
N VAL A 30 4.82 -5.30 -25.40
CA VAL A 30 5.30 -4.56 -26.58
C VAL A 30 6.09 -5.47 -27.52
N LEU A 31 6.98 -6.31 -27.00
CA LEU A 31 7.72 -7.28 -27.81
C LEU A 31 6.77 -8.25 -28.53
N ALA A 32 5.78 -8.80 -27.82
CA ALA A 32 4.81 -9.71 -28.40
C ALA A 32 3.99 -9.04 -29.53
N LEU A 33 3.54 -7.80 -29.33
CA LEU A 33 2.82 -7.03 -30.35
C LEU A 33 3.67 -6.81 -31.59
N ASN A 34 4.94 -6.41 -31.43
CA ASN A 34 5.86 -6.21 -32.55
C ASN A 34 6.11 -7.52 -33.33
N THR A 35 6.27 -8.64 -32.63
CA THR A 35 6.44 -9.96 -33.26
C THR A 35 5.20 -10.37 -34.05
N ILE A 36 4.00 -10.21 -33.46
CA ILE A 36 2.74 -10.56 -34.12
C ILE A 36 2.52 -9.70 -35.36
N GLN A 37 2.80 -8.39 -35.27
CA GLN A 37 2.72 -7.49 -36.42
C GLN A 37 3.68 -7.89 -37.54
N GLY A 38 4.95 -8.17 -37.20
CA GLY A 38 5.95 -8.61 -38.19
C GLY A 38 5.59 -9.95 -38.86
N LEU A 39 5.05 -10.91 -38.11
CA LEU A 39 4.55 -12.18 -38.65
C LEU A 39 3.37 -11.96 -39.60
N THR A 40 2.39 -11.17 -39.17
CA THR A 40 1.16 -10.90 -39.93
C THR A 40 1.48 -10.18 -41.24
N GLN A 41 2.35 -9.17 -41.19
CA GLN A 41 2.78 -8.43 -42.37
C GLN A 41 3.54 -9.33 -43.35
N THR A 42 4.52 -10.11 -42.87
CA THR A 42 5.30 -11.01 -43.73
C THR A 42 4.42 -12.09 -44.37
N GLN A 43 3.46 -12.62 -43.62
CA GLN A 43 2.50 -13.60 -44.14
C GLN A 43 1.59 -12.97 -45.20
N LYS A 44 1.08 -11.76 -44.97
CA LYS A 44 0.26 -11.03 -45.95
C LYS A 44 1.02 -10.77 -47.25
N SER A 45 2.28 -10.36 -47.19
CA SER A 45 3.12 -10.20 -48.38
C SER A 45 3.29 -11.51 -49.16
N LEU A 46 3.47 -12.64 -48.46
CA LEU A 46 3.55 -13.97 -49.10
C LEU A 46 2.23 -14.38 -49.77
N ASP A 47 1.10 -14.10 -49.13
CA ASP A 47 -0.22 -14.39 -49.69
C ASP A 47 -0.50 -13.54 -50.94
N ASN A 48 -0.15 -12.25 -50.91
CA ASN A 48 -0.24 -11.36 -52.08
C ASN A 48 0.58 -11.88 -53.27
N THR A 49 1.84 -12.26 -53.03
CA THR A 49 2.72 -12.86 -54.06
C THR A 49 2.11 -14.16 -54.63
N ASN A 50 1.53 -15.02 -53.79
CA ASN A 50 0.87 -16.24 -54.25
C ASN A 50 -0.35 -15.94 -55.12
N MET A 51 -1.23 -15.03 -54.68
CA MET A 51 -2.41 -14.61 -55.45
C MET A 51 -2.02 -14.05 -56.81
N LEU A 52 -1.00 -13.18 -56.86
CA LEU A 52 -0.51 -12.60 -58.10
C LEU A 52 0.08 -13.64 -59.04
N THR A 53 0.91 -14.55 -58.51
CA THR A 53 1.53 -15.64 -59.30
C THR A 53 0.46 -16.53 -59.93
N THR A 54 -0.55 -16.92 -59.14
CA THR A 54 -1.68 -17.73 -59.63
C THR A 54 -2.51 -16.98 -60.66
N ALA A 55 -2.78 -15.69 -60.46
CA ALA A 55 -3.56 -14.90 -61.41
C ALA A 55 -2.84 -14.71 -62.75
N ILE A 56 -1.52 -14.48 -62.73
CA ILE A 56 -0.68 -14.40 -63.94
C ILE A 56 -0.66 -15.75 -64.68
N GLU A 57 -0.52 -16.86 -63.95
CA GLU A 57 -0.55 -18.22 -64.52
C GLU A 57 -1.89 -18.52 -65.21
N GLN A 58 -3.01 -18.14 -64.60
CA GLN A 58 -4.34 -18.32 -65.20
C GLN A 58 -4.51 -17.56 -66.52
N ILE A 59 -3.98 -16.34 -66.62
CA ILE A 59 -3.96 -15.59 -67.87
C ILE A 59 -3.11 -16.32 -68.92
N HIS A 60 -1.92 -16.79 -68.53
CA HIS A 60 -1.03 -17.52 -69.43
C HIS A 60 -1.72 -18.78 -69.99
N LEU A 61 -2.31 -19.60 -69.13
CA LEU A 61 -3.04 -20.80 -69.52
C LEU A 61 -4.23 -20.50 -70.44
N SER A 62 -4.98 -19.43 -70.16
CA SER A 62 -6.11 -19.03 -71.00
C SER A 62 -5.66 -18.58 -72.39
N VAL A 63 -4.52 -17.86 -72.50
CA VAL A 63 -3.94 -17.51 -73.80
C VAL A 63 -3.52 -18.77 -74.58
N VAL A 64 -2.95 -19.77 -73.91
CA VAL A 64 -2.57 -21.04 -74.54
C VAL A 64 -3.80 -21.81 -75.01
N GLN A 65 -4.86 -21.88 -74.20
CA GLN A 65 -6.12 -22.53 -74.57
C GLN A 65 -6.77 -21.84 -75.77
N ALA A 66 -6.80 -20.50 -75.79
CA ALA A 66 -7.33 -19.73 -76.90
C ALA A 66 -6.54 -19.97 -78.20
N GLU A 67 -5.21 -19.99 -78.14
CA GLU A 67 -4.36 -20.30 -79.28
C GLU A 67 -4.55 -21.74 -79.77
N SER A 68 -4.70 -22.70 -78.84
CA SER A 68 -4.94 -24.10 -79.19
C SER A 68 -6.29 -24.30 -79.88
N GLY A 69 -7.36 -23.68 -79.37
CA GLY A 69 -8.70 -23.76 -79.98
C GLY A 69 -8.74 -23.10 -81.36
N GLN A 70 -8.09 -21.93 -81.50
CA GLN A 70 -7.91 -21.28 -82.81
C GLN A 70 -7.21 -22.21 -83.81
N ARG A 71 -6.08 -22.83 -83.42
CA ARG A 71 -5.34 -23.74 -84.30
C ARG A 71 -6.14 -24.99 -84.66
N GLY A 72 -6.87 -25.56 -83.70
CA GLY A 72 -7.77 -26.69 -83.95
C GLY A 72 -8.76 -26.38 -85.06
N TYR A 73 -9.49 -25.27 -84.93
CA TYR A 73 -10.45 -24.82 -85.93
C TYR A 73 -9.81 -24.53 -87.29
N LEU A 74 -8.65 -23.86 -87.33
CA LEU A 74 -7.95 -23.57 -88.58
C LEU A 74 -7.42 -24.82 -89.31
N LEU A 75 -7.26 -25.94 -88.61
CA LEU A 75 -6.75 -27.19 -89.17
C LEU A 75 -7.87 -28.15 -89.58
N THR A 76 -8.99 -28.15 -88.87
CA THR A 76 -10.09 -29.10 -89.06
C THR A 76 -11.35 -28.49 -89.66
N GLU A 77 -11.48 -27.16 -89.61
CA GLU A 77 -12.69 -26.40 -89.94
C GLU A 77 -13.93 -26.76 -89.08
N GLU A 78 -13.75 -27.58 -88.05
CA GLU A 78 -14.81 -27.99 -87.13
C GLU A 78 -15.01 -26.96 -86.02
N VAL A 79 -16.20 -26.36 -85.97
CA VAL A 79 -16.56 -25.28 -85.04
C VAL A 79 -16.41 -25.70 -83.57
N ASP A 80 -16.54 -26.99 -83.25
CA ASP A 80 -16.41 -27.51 -81.89
C ASP A 80 -15.03 -27.21 -81.27
N TYR A 81 -13.98 -27.12 -82.09
CA TYR A 81 -12.63 -26.72 -81.63
C TYR A 81 -12.55 -25.27 -81.17
N LEU A 82 -13.53 -24.41 -81.49
CA LEU A 82 -13.60 -23.04 -80.98
C LEU A 82 -14.18 -22.94 -79.57
N THR A 83 -14.75 -24.01 -79.01
CA THR A 83 -15.27 -24.03 -77.62
C THR A 83 -14.22 -23.55 -76.60
N PRO A 84 -13.02 -24.18 -76.49
CA PRO A 84 -11.97 -23.71 -75.57
C PRO A 84 -11.47 -22.30 -75.89
N TYR A 85 -11.60 -21.84 -77.14
CA TYR A 85 -11.26 -20.47 -77.52
C TYR A 85 -12.26 -19.46 -76.94
N TYR A 86 -13.57 -19.69 -77.11
CA TYR A 86 -14.58 -18.79 -76.58
C TYR A 86 -14.56 -18.73 -75.05
N ASP A 87 -14.39 -19.89 -74.40
CA ASP A 87 -14.26 -19.98 -72.94
C ASP A 87 -13.07 -19.16 -72.43
N ALA A 88 -11.90 -19.34 -73.03
CA ALA A 88 -10.70 -18.61 -72.65
C ALA A 88 -10.84 -17.10 -72.88
N ILE A 89 -11.34 -16.67 -74.05
CA ILE A 89 -11.56 -15.24 -74.34
C ILE A 89 -12.57 -14.61 -73.36
N GLY A 90 -13.59 -15.35 -72.96
CA GLY A 90 -14.57 -14.92 -71.96
C GLY A 90 -13.95 -14.70 -70.57
N GLN A 91 -12.99 -15.53 -70.19
CA GLN A 91 -12.33 -15.48 -68.87
C GLN A 91 -11.21 -14.44 -68.78
N ILE A 92 -10.43 -14.23 -69.86
CA ILE A 92 -9.23 -13.38 -69.82
C ILE A 92 -9.55 -11.93 -69.39
N LYS A 93 -10.73 -11.40 -69.72
CA LYS A 93 -11.13 -10.06 -69.27
C LYS A 93 -11.22 -10.00 -67.74
N ALA A 94 -11.95 -10.93 -67.14
CA ALA A 94 -12.10 -10.99 -65.68
C ALA A 94 -10.76 -11.27 -64.98
N GLN A 95 -9.93 -12.14 -65.54
CA GLN A 95 -8.58 -12.42 -65.02
C GLN A 95 -7.66 -11.18 -65.10
N THR A 96 -7.73 -10.43 -66.19
CA THR A 96 -6.98 -9.17 -66.36
C THR A 96 -7.40 -8.13 -65.32
N ASP A 97 -8.71 -7.98 -65.09
CA ASP A 97 -9.23 -7.07 -64.07
C ASP A 97 -8.84 -7.51 -62.66
N HIS A 98 -8.80 -8.82 -62.41
CA HIS A 98 -8.29 -9.37 -61.14
C HIS A 98 -6.80 -9.06 -60.95
N VAL A 99 -5.94 -9.30 -61.94
CA VAL A 99 -4.50 -8.98 -61.85
C VAL A 99 -4.28 -7.48 -61.59
N LYS A 100 -5.07 -6.60 -62.21
CA LYS A 100 -4.99 -5.14 -61.94
C LYS A 100 -5.40 -4.76 -60.52
N SER A 101 -6.26 -5.55 -59.89
CA SER A 101 -6.68 -5.33 -58.49
C SER A 101 -5.63 -5.78 -57.47
N LEU A 102 -4.68 -6.62 -57.89
CA LEU A 102 -3.60 -7.11 -57.04
C LEU A 102 -2.43 -6.12 -57.03
N HIS A 103 -1.72 -6.09 -55.91
CA HIS A 103 -0.56 -5.21 -55.71
C HIS A 103 0.68 -6.07 -55.45
N SER A 104 1.77 -5.77 -56.17
CA SER A 104 3.10 -6.34 -55.89
C SER A 104 3.93 -5.34 -55.11
N GLU A 105 4.62 -5.84 -54.08
CA GLU A 105 5.56 -5.07 -53.25
C GLU A 105 6.96 -4.99 -53.90
N ILE A 106 7.17 -5.67 -55.04
CA ILE A 106 8.43 -5.69 -55.78
C ILE A 106 8.56 -4.43 -56.63
N GLU A 107 9.69 -3.73 -56.47
CA GLU A 107 10.00 -2.53 -57.24
C GLU A 107 10.00 -2.81 -58.76
N GLY A 108 9.30 -1.96 -59.53
CA GLY A 108 9.18 -2.07 -60.99
C GLY A 108 8.26 -3.19 -61.48
N GLN A 109 7.69 -4.02 -60.60
CA GLN A 109 6.84 -5.15 -61.01
C GLN A 109 5.49 -4.68 -61.58
N ALA A 110 4.92 -3.59 -61.06
CA ALA A 110 3.67 -3.02 -61.56
C ALA A 110 3.77 -2.63 -63.06
N GLU A 111 4.91 -2.09 -63.48
CA GLU A 111 5.15 -1.73 -64.88
C GLU A 111 5.26 -2.98 -65.77
N ARG A 112 5.93 -4.02 -65.28
CA ARG A 112 6.06 -5.31 -66.00
C ARG A 112 4.72 -5.99 -66.18
N ILE A 113 3.88 -5.98 -65.16
CA ILE A 113 2.51 -6.49 -65.24
C ILE A 113 1.72 -5.67 -66.28
N ALA A 114 1.83 -4.35 -66.28
CA ALA A 114 1.15 -3.52 -67.28
C ALA A 114 1.61 -3.85 -68.71
N GLN A 115 2.91 -4.08 -68.92
CA GLN A 115 3.48 -4.50 -70.21
C GLN A 115 2.95 -5.88 -70.63
N LEU A 116 2.92 -6.86 -69.72
CA LEU A 116 2.33 -8.18 -69.97
C LEU A 116 0.86 -8.07 -70.39
N LEU A 117 0.05 -7.28 -69.68
CA LEU A 117 -1.36 -7.10 -69.98
C LEU A 117 -1.58 -6.44 -71.35
N ALA A 118 -0.71 -5.52 -71.77
CA ALA A 118 -0.74 -4.94 -73.11
C ALA A 118 -0.39 -5.95 -74.21
N LEU A 119 0.57 -6.84 -73.95
CA LEU A 119 0.92 -7.94 -74.86
C LEU A 119 -0.24 -8.94 -74.99
N VAL A 120 -0.89 -9.29 -73.87
CA VAL A 120 -2.06 -10.18 -73.83
C VAL A 120 -3.23 -9.58 -74.61
N ASP A 121 -3.54 -8.30 -74.44
CA ASP A 121 -4.58 -7.61 -75.24
C ASP A 121 -4.25 -7.63 -76.75
N SER A 122 -2.99 -7.36 -77.10
CA SER A 122 -2.51 -7.42 -78.49
C SER A 122 -2.64 -8.82 -79.09
N LYS A 123 -2.34 -9.86 -78.31
CA LYS A 123 -2.50 -11.26 -78.71
C LYS A 123 -3.97 -11.63 -78.89
N ILE A 124 -4.86 -11.24 -77.98
CA ILE A 124 -6.30 -11.48 -78.12
C ILE A 124 -6.87 -10.80 -79.37
N LYS A 125 -6.46 -9.56 -79.66
CA LYS A 125 -6.88 -8.85 -80.88
C LYS A 125 -6.43 -9.58 -82.16
N GLU A 126 -5.22 -10.14 -82.14
CA GLU A 126 -4.72 -10.99 -83.23
C GLU A 126 -5.54 -12.27 -83.38
N LEU A 127 -5.75 -13.02 -82.29
CA LEU A 127 -6.55 -14.25 -82.28
C LEU A 127 -7.97 -14.00 -82.82
N LYS A 128 -8.66 -12.97 -82.31
CA LYS A 128 -10.01 -12.57 -82.76
C LYS A 128 -10.05 -12.25 -84.24
N LYS A 129 -9.07 -11.49 -84.73
CA LYS A 129 -8.98 -11.15 -86.15
C LYS A 129 -8.82 -12.40 -87.01
N THR A 130 -7.98 -13.34 -86.58
CA THR A 130 -7.69 -14.57 -87.35
C THR A 130 -8.89 -15.52 -87.36
N VAL A 131 -9.57 -15.73 -86.22
CA VAL A 131 -10.80 -16.55 -86.16
C VAL A 131 -11.92 -15.94 -86.98
N ASN A 132 -12.16 -14.63 -86.87
CA ASN A 132 -13.20 -13.96 -87.66
C ASN A 132 -12.95 -14.04 -89.17
N LEU A 133 -11.69 -13.96 -89.61
CA LEU A 133 -11.33 -14.13 -91.03
C LEU A 133 -11.55 -15.57 -91.53
N ALA A 134 -11.37 -16.56 -90.66
CA ALA A 134 -11.61 -17.96 -90.99
C ALA A 134 -13.11 -18.28 -91.07
N LEU A 135 -13.91 -17.77 -90.13
CA LEU A 135 -15.38 -17.93 -90.12
C LEU A 135 -16.06 -17.25 -91.32
N ASP A 136 -15.46 -16.19 -91.86
CA ASP A 136 -15.90 -15.46 -93.06
C ASP A 136 -15.68 -16.23 -94.38
N ASP A 137 -15.29 -17.52 -94.32
CA ASP A 137 -14.91 -18.39 -95.45
C ASP A 137 -13.75 -17.84 -96.30
N LYS A 138 -12.84 -17.09 -95.67
CA LYS A 138 -11.66 -16.47 -96.31
C LYS A 138 -10.38 -17.15 -95.84
N GLU A 139 -10.32 -18.47 -95.95
CA GLU A 139 -9.24 -19.36 -95.48
C GLU A 139 -7.83 -18.81 -95.82
N ARG A 140 -7.60 -18.41 -97.08
CA ARG A 140 -6.31 -17.82 -97.51
C ARG A 140 -5.90 -16.56 -96.73
N ARG A 141 -6.85 -15.74 -96.27
CA ARG A 141 -6.57 -14.53 -95.49
C ARG A 141 -6.26 -14.87 -94.03
N ALA A 142 -6.93 -15.87 -93.46
CA ALA A 142 -6.62 -16.37 -92.12
C ALA A 142 -5.22 -17.01 -92.07
N LEU A 143 -4.89 -17.84 -93.06
CA LEU A 143 -3.57 -18.44 -93.22
C LEU A 143 -2.47 -17.40 -93.48
N TYR A 144 -2.77 -16.33 -94.23
CA TYR A 144 -1.84 -15.21 -94.41
C TYR A 144 -1.49 -14.54 -93.07
N VAL A 145 -2.48 -14.25 -92.22
CA VAL A 145 -2.24 -13.64 -90.89
C VAL A 145 -1.40 -14.57 -90.02
N LEU A 146 -1.67 -15.88 -90.03
CA LEU A 146 -0.87 -16.87 -89.30
C LEU A 146 0.60 -16.90 -89.79
N ASN A 147 0.81 -16.86 -91.10
CA ASN A 147 2.13 -16.87 -91.75
C ASN A 147 2.95 -15.59 -91.52
N THR A 148 2.34 -14.51 -91.01
CA THR A 148 3.10 -13.32 -90.59
C THR A 148 3.96 -13.56 -89.34
N HIS A 149 3.82 -14.72 -88.68
CA HIS A 149 4.49 -15.07 -87.42
C HIS A 149 4.20 -14.14 -86.24
N LYS A 150 3.36 -13.10 -86.44
CA LYS A 150 3.03 -12.10 -85.41
C LYS A 150 2.43 -12.74 -84.15
N GLY A 151 1.52 -13.69 -84.31
CA GLY A 151 0.92 -14.41 -83.18
C GLY A 151 1.94 -15.22 -82.37
N ARG A 152 2.95 -15.80 -83.03
CA ARG A 152 4.03 -16.56 -82.40
C ARG A 152 4.98 -15.64 -81.63
N GLU A 153 5.36 -14.51 -82.21
CA GLU A 153 6.23 -13.52 -81.55
C GLU A 153 5.54 -12.87 -80.34
N LEU A 154 4.25 -12.54 -80.45
CA LEU A 154 3.47 -12.05 -79.32
C LEU A 154 3.41 -13.08 -78.18
N TYR A 155 3.18 -14.36 -78.50
CA TYR A 155 3.19 -15.41 -77.47
C TYR A 155 4.57 -15.59 -76.84
N LYS A 156 5.65 -15.53 -77.63
CA LYS A 156 7.02 -15.60 -77.14
C LYS A 156 7.30 -14.48 -76.12
N GLN A 157 6.93 -13.23 -76.45
CA GLN A 157 7.07 -12.09 -75.55
C GLN A 157 6.21 -12.23 -74.28
N ILE A 158 4.98 -12.73 -74.41
CA ILE A 158 4.11 -13.04 -73.26
C ILE A 158 4.79 -14.07 -72.35
N ARG A 159 5.27 -15.18 -72.90
CA ARG A 159 5.92 -16.25 -72.14
C ARG A 159 7.18 -15.76 -71.44
N GLU A 160 8.02 -14.99 -72.12
CA GLU A 160 9.23 -14.40 -71.54
C GLU A 160 8.87 -13.44 -70.39
N SER A 161 7.85 -12.60 -70.57
CA SER A 161 7.37 -11.67 -69.54
C SER A 161 6.76 -12.40 -68.33
N VAL A 162 5.96 -13.45 -68.55
CA VAL A 162 5.41 -14.30 -67.48
C VAL A 162 6.52 -14.96 -66.69
N ASN A 163 7.50 -15.57 -67.35
CA ASN A 163 8.64 -16.20 -66.69
C ASN A 163 9.43 -15.18 -65.85
N GLU A 164 9.72 -13.99 -66.39
CA GLU A 164 10.45 -12.97 -65.64
C GLU A 164 9.68 -12.50 -64.39
N ILE A 165 8.36 -12.31 -64.50
CA ILE A 165 7.50 -11.95 -63.38
C ILE A 165 7.53 -13.06 -62.32
N GLN A 166 7.35 -14.32 -62.73
CA GLN A 166 7.33 -15.48 -61.84
C GLN A 166 8.68 -15.71 -61.15
N ASP A 167 9.80 -15.58 -61.86
CA ASP A 167 11.14 -15.73 -61.29
C ASP A 167 11.41 -14.69 -60.20
N ARG A 168 10.99 -13.43 -60.42
CA ARG A 168 11.10 -12.36 -59.41
C ARG A 168 10.23 -12.62 -58.19
N GLU A 169 8.97 -13.01 -58.39
CA GLU A 169 8.06 -13.37 -57.30
C GLU A 169 8.57 -14.58 -56.50
N LEU A 170 9.19 -15.56 -57.18
CA LEU A 170 9.82 -16.71 -56.54
C LEU A 170 11.02 -16.30 -55.66
N LEU A 171 11.92 -15.46 -56.17
CA LEU A 171 13.06 -14.95 -55.40
C LEU A 171 12.60 -14.13 -54.19
N PHE A 172 11.59 -13.28 -54.37
CA PHE A 172 10.98 -12.52 -53.29
C PHE A 172 10.40 -13.46 -52.21
N LYS A 173 9.63 -14.46 -52.62
CA LYS A 173 9.03 -15.49 -51.75
C LYS A 173 10.08 -16.27 -50.95
N VAL A 174 11.17 -16.73 -51.59
CA VAL A 174 12.28 -17.41 -50.91
C VAL A 174 12.90 -16.52 -49.85
N SER A 175 13.14 -15.24 -50.16
CA SER A 175 13.71 -14.30 -49.20
C SER A 175 12.76 -14.06 -48.00
N HIS A 176 11.45 -13.91 -48.24
CA HIS A 176 10.45 -13.70 -47.20
C HIS A 176 10.17 -14.95 -46.35
N PHE A 177 10.27 -16.16 -46.91
CA PHE A 177 10.22 -17.40 -46.12
C PHE A 177 11.37 -17.50 -45.13
N SER A 178 12.59 -17.11 -45.53
CA SER A 178 13.74 -17.09 -44.62
C SER A 178 13.55 -16.09 -43.47
N LYS A 179 12.99 -14.90 -43.76
CA LYS A 179 12.60 -13.90 -42.75
C LYS A 179 11.53 -14.45 -41.81
N LEU A 180 10.49 -15.08 -42.35
CA LEU A 180 9.41 -15.68 -41.58
C LEU A 180 9.95 -16.76 -40.63
N ALA A 181 10.86 -17.62 -41.10
CA ALA A 181 11.49 -18.64 -40.27
C ALA A 181 12.31 -18.04 -39.13
N LYS A 182 13.08 -16.97 -39.40
CA LYS A 182 13.83 -16.23 -38.37
C LYS A 182 12.91 -15.61 -37.33
N ILE A 183 11.90 -14.85 -37.76
CA ILE A 183 10.92 -14.21 -36.85
C ILE A 183 10.21 -15.28 -36.00
N LYS A 184 9.82 -16.42 -36.58
CA LYS A 184 9.22 -17.53 -35.82
C LYS A 184 10.17 -18.11 -34.78
N ASN A 185 11.46 -18.26 -35.09
CA ASN A 185 12.43 -18.80 -34.14
C ASN A 185 12.74 -17.78 -33.03
N GLU A 186 12.93 -16.51 -33.38
CA GLU A 186 13.08 -15.41 -32.42
C GLU A 186 11.86 -15.32 -31.49
N ALA A 187 10.65 -15.41 -32.04
CA ALA A 187 9.41 -15.45 -31.26
C ALA A 187 9.43 -16.57 -30.21
N LYS A 188 9.80 -17.80 -30.61
CA LYS A 188 9.89 -18.95 -29.68
C LYS A 188 10.86 -18.67 -28.52
N ILE A 189 12.02 -18.10 -28.83
CA ILE A 189 13.03 -17.75 -27.81
C ILE A 189 12.50 -16.66 -26.88
N THR A 190 11.92 -15.58 -27.43
CA THR A 190 11.34 -14.49 -26.63
C THR A 190 10.21 -14.97 -25.72
N PHE A 191 9.34 -15.86 -26.22
CA PHE A 191 8.29 -16.48 -25.41
C PHE A 191 8.86 -17.34 -24.29
N ALA A 192 9.90 -18.14 -24.55
CA ALA A 192 10.56 -18.94 -23.52
C ALA A 192 11.19 -18.05 -22.42
N ILE A 193 11.89 -16.99 -22.81
CA ILE A 193 12.49 -16.02 -21.86
C ILE A 193 11.39 -15.34 -21.03
N THR A 194 10.29 -14.92 -21.68
CA THR A 194 9.13 -14.32 -21.00
C THR A 194 8.50 -15.27 -19.98
N ALA A 195 8.37 -16.56 -20.33
CA ALA A 195 7.84 -17.57 -19.42
C ALA A 195 8.76 -17.80 -18.21
N VAL A 196 10.08 -17.92 -18.45
CA VAL A 196 11.07 -18.12 -17.37
C VAL A 196 11.12 -16.90 -16.44
N THR A 197 11.19 -15.69 -16.99
CA THR A 197 11.21 -14.46 -16.19
C THR A 197 9.93 -14.28 -15.37
N SER A 198 8.77 -14.58 -15.96
CA SER A 198 7.49 -14.55 -15.23
C SER A 198 7.44 -15.58 -14.11
N ALA A 199 7.92 -16.81 -14.36
CA ALA A 199 8.01 -17.84 -13.33
C ALA A 199 8.94 -17.44 -12.17
N LEU A 200 10.11 -16.86 -12.48
CA LEU A 200 11.05 -16.36 -11.48
C LEU A 200 10.46 -15.21 -10.65
N LEU A 201 9.69 -14.31 -11.25
CA LEU A 201 8.98 -13.25 -10.52
C LEU A 201 7.91 -13.81 -9.59
N ILE A 202 7.15 -14.82 -10.03
CA ILE A 202 6.13 -15.48 -9.20
C ILE A 202 6.80 -16.22 -8.02
N ILE A 203 7.89 -16.94 -8.28
CA ILE A 203 8.65 -17.63 -7.23
C ILE A 203 9.23 -16.61 -6.25
N GLY A 204 9.84 -15.53 -6.74
CA GLY A 204 10.36 -14.45 -5.90
C GLY A 204 9.28 -13.81 -5.03
N MET A 205 8.13 -13.49 -5.62
CA MET A 205 6.96 -12.96 -4.91
C MET A 205 6.45 -13.93 -3.83
N PHE A 206 6.39 -15.23 -4.16
CA PHE A 206 5.99 -16.26 -3.21
C PHE A 206 6.97 -16.36 -2.03
N VAL A 207 8.28 -16.33 -2.29
CA VAL A 207 9.33 -16.34 -1.26
C VAL A 207 9.25 -15.10 -0.38
N VAL A 208 9.17 -13.91 -0.95
CA VAL A 208 9.04 -12.65 -0.20
C VAL A 208 7.78 -12.66 0.67
N THR A 209 6.66 -13.11 0.13
CA THR A 209 5.40 -13.22 0.88
C THR A 209 5.53 -14.20 2.03
N ARG A 210 6.13 -15.38 1.80
CA ARG A 210 6.39 -16.39 2.84
C ARG A 210 7.32 -15.87 3.94
N LEU A 211 8.38 -15.14 3.58
CA LEU A 211 9.31 -14.53 4.53
C LEU A 211 8.60 -13.44 5.36
N ASN A 212 7.82 -12.58 4.72
CA ASN A 212 7.06 -11.54 5.42
C ASN A 212 6.02 -12.13 6.38
N LEU A 213 5.30 -13.18 5.99
CA LEU A 213 4.35 -13.87 6.86
C LEU A 213 5.06 -14.51 8.08
N ARG A 214 6.21 -15.14 7.88
CA ARG A 214 7.02 -15.70 8.97
C ARG A 214 7.50 -14.62 9.95
N ASN A 215 8.06 -13.53 9.42
CA ASN A 215 8.51 -12.40 10.23
C ASN A 215 7.34 -11.78 11.00
N ALA A 216 6.19 -11.59 10.36
CA ALA A 216 5.00 -11.06 11.00
C ALA A 216 4.49 -11.97 12.14
N ALA A 217 4.55 -13.29 11.97
CA ALA A 217 4.18 -14.24 13.01
C ALA A 217 5.13 -14.16 14.23
N GLN A 218 6.44 -14.05 13.99
CA GLN A 218 7.44 -13.89 15.06
C GLN A 218 7.23 -12.59 15.84
N TYR A 219 7.00 -11.47 15.15
CA TYR A 219 6.70 -10.19 15.81
C TYR A 219 5.43 -10.25 16.66
N ARG A 220 4.39 -10.97 16.19
CA ARG A 220 3.16 -11.18 16.98
C ARG A 220 3.44 -11.97 18.25
N PHE A 221 4.20 -13.06 18.15
CA PHE A 221 4.55 -13.89 19.30
C PHE A 221 5.36 -13.12 20.35
N GLU A 222 6.35 -12.33 19.94
CA GLU A 222 7.14 -11.51 20.86
C GLU A 222 6.26 -10.44 21.55
N LEU A 223 5.33 -9.83 20.81
CA LEU A 223 4.40 -8.85 21.36
C LEU A 223 3.45 -9.48 22.39
N GLU A 224 2.95 -10.69 22.11
CA GLU A 224 2.11 -11.47 23.04
C GLU A 224 2.86 -11.73 24.35
N LYS A 225 4.11 -12.22 24.27
CA LYS A 225 4.95 -12.50 25.43
C LYS A 225 5.27 -11.25 26.24
N GLN A 226 5.51 -10.11 25.56
CA GLN A 226 5.68 -8.82 26.23
C GLN A 226 4.41 -8.41 26.97
N ASN A 227 3.26 -8.51 26.32
CA ASN A 227 1.97 -8.18 26.93
C ASN A 227 1.66 -9.06 28.14
N GLU A 228 1.95 -10.36 28.08
CA GLU A 228 1.79 -11.28 29.20
C GLU A 228 2.71 -10.91 30.37
N SER A 229 3.99 -10.64 30.11
CA SER A 229 4.92 -10.18 31.15
C SER A 229 4.50 -8.84 31.77
N LEU A 230 3.99 -7.92 30.95
CA LEU A 230 3.43 -6.66 31.41
C LEU A 230 2.19 -6.88 32.28
N ALA A 231 1.28 -7.77 31.88
CA ALA A 231 0.08 -8.10 32.64
C ALA A 231 0.43 -8.68 34.02
N ILE A 232 1.41 -9.59 34.10
CA ILE A 232 1.91 -10.14 35.37
C ILE A 232 2.47 -9.03 36.25
N LYS A 233 3.38 -8.19 35.72
CA LYS A 233 3.96 -7.07 36.48
C LYS A 233 2.91 -6.08 36.98
N VAL A 234 1.90 -5.79 36.16
CA VAL A 234 0.77 -4.92 36.55
C VAL A 234 0.00 -5.57 37.69
N SER A 235 -0.28 -6.87 37.61
CA SER A 235 -0.96 -7.61 38.68
C SER A 235 -0.16 -7.62 39.98
N GLU A 236 1.14 -7.93 39.93
CA GLU A 236 2.04 -7.92 41.09
C GLU A 236 2.09 -6.55 41.76
N ARG A 237 2.27 -5.48 40.98
CA ARG A 237 2.27 -4.11 41.51
C ARG A 237 0.93 -3.70 42.09
N THR A 238 -0.17 -4.14 41.47
CA THR A 238 -1.51 -3.88 42.00
C THR A 238 -1.70 -4.58 43.34
N GLN A 239 -1.27 -5.84 43.47
CA GLN A 239 -1.35 -6.58 44.73
C GLN A 239 -0.48 -5.96 45.82
N GLU A 240 0.76 -5.58 45.50
CA GLU A 240 1.67 -4.91 46.43
C GLU A 240 1.09 -3.58 46.93
N LEU A 241 0.52 -2.77 46.02
CA LEU A 241 -0.16 -1.52 46.39
C LEU A 241 -1.36 -1.76 47.30
N THR A 242 -2.15 -2.80 47.05
CA THR A 242 -3.27 -3.16 47.94
C THR A 242 -2.78 -3.54 49.33
N LEU A 243 -1.73 -4.36 49.44
CA LEU A 243 -1.15 -4.75 50.72
C LEU A 243 -0.62 -3.53 51.51
N TYR A 244 0.12 -2.63 50.84
CA TYR A 244 0.59 -1.40 51.47
C TYR A 244 -0.56 -0.49 51.90
N SER A 245 -1.62 -0.39 51.08
CA SER A 245 -2.81 0.38 51.41
C SER A 245 -3.50 -0.16 52.67
N ASP A 246 -3.64 -1.49 52.78
CA ASP A 246 -4.25 -2.14 53.93
C ASP A 246 -3.39 -1.98 55.20
N GLU A 247 -2.08 -2.13 55.09
CA GLU A 247 -1.15 -1.93 56.22
C GLU A 247 -1.14 -0.47 56.69
N LEU A 248 -1.15 0.49 55.77
CA LEU A 248 -1.25 1.91 56.08
C LEU A 248 -2.58 2.22 56.77
N SER A 249 -3.70 1.69 56.26
CA SER A 249 -5.01 1.88 56.89
C SER A 249 -5.07 1.27 58.29
N ARG A 250 -4.42 0.13 58.51
CA ARG A 250 -4.34 -0.51 59.82
C ARG A 250 -3.48 0.29 60.79
N SER A 251 -2.29 0.73 60.36
CA SER A 251 -1.39 1.56 61.15
C SER A 251 -2.04 2.87 61.57
N ASN A 252 -2.75 3.53 60.65
CA ASN A 252 -3.53 4.73 60.96
C ASN A 252 -4.58 4.45 62.05
N ARG A 253 -5.32 3.35 61.95
CA ARG A 253 -6.33 2.97 62.95
C ARG A 253 -5.70 2.64 64.32
N GLU A 254 -4.59 1.93 64.35
CA GLU A 254 -3.85 1.62 65.58
C GLU A 254 -3.34 2.90 66.26
N LEU A 255 -2.87 3.88 65.48
CA LEU A 255 -2.46 5.18 65.98
C LEU A 255 -3.63 5.98 66.57
N GLU A 256 -4.78 5.99 65.90
CA GLU A 256 -6.01 6.63 66.40
C GLU A 256 -6.50 6.00 67.72
N GLU A 257 -6.45 4.67 67.83
CA GLU A 257 -6.82 3.95 69.04
C GLU A 257 -5.86 4.22 70.19
N PHE A 258 -4.55 4.22 69.92
CA PHE A 258 -3.54 4.57 70.92
C PHE A 258 -3.72 6.00 71.44
N ALA A 259 -3.91 6.97 70.53
CA ALA A 259 -4.17 8.36 70.90
C ALA A 259 -5.42 8.48 71.78
N PHE A 260 -6.50 7.75 71.43
CA PHE A 260 -7.73 7.72 72.20
C PHE A 260 -7.56 7.22 73.64
N VAL A 261 -6.93 6.05 73.80
CA VAL A 261 -6.72 5.43 75.12
C VAL A 261 -5.79 6.28 75.98
N ALA A 262 -4.64 6.71 75.44
CA ALA A 262 -3.68 7.51 76.18
C ALA A 262 -4.29 8.82 76.69
N SER A 263 -5.13 9.45 75.88
CA SER A 263 -5.80 10.70 76.24
C SER A 263 -6.84 10.51 77.35
N HIS A 264 -7.63 9.43 77.30
CA HIS A 264 -8.56 9.09 78.37
C HIS A 264 -7.83 8.86 79.70
N ASP A 265 -6.73 8.11 79.66
CA ASP A 265 -5.94 7.77 80.85
C ASP A 265 -5.26 9.00 81.47
N LEU A 266 -4.93 10.02 80.66
CA LEU A 266 -4.41 11.30 81.13
C LEU A 266 -5.50 12.26 81.63
N GLN A 267 -6.73 12.17 81.11
CA GLN A 267 -7.84 13.04 81.54
C GLN A 267 -8.36 12.71 82.94
N GLU A 268 -8.43 11.44 83.31
CA GLU A 268 -8.93 11.03 84.62
C GLU A 268 -8.12 11.58 85.82
N PRO A 269 -6.77 11.56 85.83
CA PRO A 269 -6.01 12.22 86.89
C PRO A 269 -6.19 13.75 86.88
N LEU A 270 -6.28 14.39 85.72
CA LEU A 270 -6.52 15.84 85.62
C LEU A 270 -7.87 16.24 86.21
N ARG A 271 -8.92 15.49 85.89
CA ARG A 271 -10.26 15.68 86.46
C ARG A 271 -10.26 15.55 87.98
N LYS A 272 -9.48 14.62 88.53
CA LYS A 272 -9.30 14.48 89.98
C LYS A 272 -8.56 15.66 90.58
N ILE A 273 -7.46 16.11 89.96
CA ILE A 273 -6.71 17.30 90.41
C ILE A 273 -7.65 18.51 90.47
N GLN A 274 -8.45 18.74 89.43
CA GLN A 274 -9.44 19.83 89.41
C GLN A 274 -10.48 19.69 90.52
N ALA A 275 -11.10 18.51 90.67
CA ALA A 275 -12.13 18.28 91.69
C ALA A 275 -11.60 18.45 93.13
N PHE A 276 -10.37 18.02 93.40
CA PHE A 276 -9.73 18.25 94.70
C PHE A 276 -9.34 19.72 94.89
N SER A 277 -8.88 20.40 93.84
CA SER A 277 -8.61 21.85 93.85
C SER A 277 -9.88 22.63 94.20
N ASP A 278 -11.00 22.35 93.52
CA ASP A 278 -12.30 22.98 93.77
C ASP A 278 -12.78 22.77 95.21
N ARG A 279 -12.59 21.55 95.73
CA ARG A 279 -12.97 21.21 97.10
C ARG A 279 -12.12 21.93 98.13
N LEU A 280 -10.80 22.04 97.90
CA LEU A 280 -9.89 22.80 98.75
C LEU A 280 -10.25 24.29 98.76
N GLU A 281 -10.50 24.86 97.58
CA GLU A 281 -10.91 26.26 97.42
C GLU A 281 -12.24 26.56 98.11
N THR A 282 -13.22 25.64 98.02
CA THR A 282 -14.57 25.87 98.58
C THR A 282 -14.63 25.62 100.08
N MET A 283 -13.99 24.56 100.59
CA MET A 283 -14.13 24.12 101.99
C MET A 283 -13.13 24.77 102.95
N PHE A 284 -11.96 25.19 102.46
CA PHE A 284 -10.87 25.68 103.30
C PHE A 284 -10.43 27.10 102.95
N LYS A 285 -11.27 27.87 102.24
CA LYS A 285 -10.96 29.21 101.74
C LYS A 285 -10.39 30.13 102.82
N ASP A 286 -11.03 30.16 103.98
CA ASP A 286 -10.68 31.07 105.08
C ASP A 286 -9.41 30.61 105.84
N ASP A 287 -9.08 29.32 105.77
CA ASP A 287 -7.91 28.72 106.44
C ASP A 287 -6.63 28.73 105.56
N LEU A 288 -6.79 28.82 104.23
CA LEU A 288 -5.67 28.77 103.27
C LEU A 288 -4.92 30.10 103.13
N GLY A 289 -5.55 31.23 103.49
CA GLY A 289 -5.03 32.57 103.25
C GLY A 289 -4.91 32.92 101.76
N GLU A 290 -4.60 34.19 101.46
CA GLU A 290 -4.59 34.72 100.09
C GLU A 290 -3.59 34.00 99.17
N LYS A 291 -2.41 33.65 99.68
CA LYS A 291 -1.39 32.90 98.92
C LYS A 291 -1.78 31.44 98.65
N GLY A 292 -2.48 30.78 99.59
CA GLY A 292 -2.92 29.40 99.40
C GLY A 292 -4.01 29.29 98.33
N ILE A 293 -4.91 30.26 98.28
CA ILE A 293 -5.94 30.36 97.23
C ILE A 293 -5.29 30.58 95.86
N ASP A 294 -4.28 31.48 95.75
CA ASP A 294 -3.55 31.73 94.49
C ASP A 294 -2.89 30.45 93.95
N TYR A 295 -2.19 29.68 94.80
CA TYR A 295 -1.57 28.42 94.37
C TYR A 295 -2.58 27.35 93.90
N ILE A 296 -3.74 27.24 94.57
CA ILE A 296 -4.81 26.33 94.14
C ILE A 296 -5.39 26.78 92.80
N GLY A 297 -5.58 28.08 92.60
CA GLY A 297 -6.02 28.67 91.33
C GLY A 297 -5.06 28.33 90.18
N ARG A 298 -3.74 28.47 90.40
CA ARG A 298 -2.71 28.11 89.41
C ARG A 298 -2.72 26.61 89.09
N MET A 299 -2.79 25.74 90.10
CA MET A 299 -2.86 24.29 89.91
C MET A 299 -4.11 23.87 89.10
N LYS A 300 -5.26 24.47 89.40
CA LYS A 300 -6.52 24.23 88.68
C LYS A 300 -6.44 24.67 87.23
N ASN A 301 -5.88 25.86 86.97
CA ASN A 301 -5.67 26.37 85.61
C ASN A 301 -4.71 25.45 84.82
N ALA A 302 -3.64 24.96 85.45
CA ALA A 302 -2.72 23.99 84.84
C ALA A 302 -3.39 22.67 84.49
N ALA A 303 -4.22 22.14 85.39
CA ALA A 303 -4.98 20.94 85.12
C ALA A 303 -6.01 21.12 83.98
N GLN A 304 -6.66 22.28 83.91
CA GLN A 304 -7.62 22.60 82.84
C GLN A 304 -6.94 22.71 81.48
N ARG A 305 -5.77 23.37 81.40
CA ARG A 305 -5.04 23.49 80.13
C ARG A 305 -4.51 22.15 79.63
N MET A 306 -3.96 21.32 80.52
CA MET A 306 -3.57 19.96 80.14
C MET A 306 -4.76 19.17 79.59
N SER A 307 -5.96 19.33 80.18
CA SER A 307 -7.17 18.67 79.68
C SER A 307 -7.56 19.15 78.28
N ASN A 308 -7.48 20.46 78.03
CA ASN A 308 -7.76 21.05 76.73
C ASN A 308 -6.75 20.58 75.66
N LEU A 309 -5.45 20.58 75.97
CA LEU A 309 -4.40 20.15 75.05
C LEU A 309 -4.53 18.66 74.66
N ILE A 310 -4.91 17.81 75.60
CA ILE A 310 -5.20 16.40 75.33
C ILE A 310 -6.41 16.26 74.39
N ASN A 311 -7.46 17.05 74.59
CA ASN A 311 -8.63 17.04 73.71
C ASN A 311 -8.30 17.52 72.30
N ASP A 312 -7.50 18.59 72.17
CA ASP A 312 -7.10 19.12 70.86
C ASP A 312 -6.20 18.13 70.09
N LEU A 313 -5.32 17.40 70.79
CA LEU A 313 -4.50 16.34 70.17
C LEU A 313 -5.34 15.15 69.68
N LEU A 314 -6.39 14.79 70.42
CA LEU A 314 -7.37 13.78 69.98
C LEU A 314 -8.15 14.22 68.76
N GLU A 315 -8.56 15.49 68.73
CA GLU A 315 -9.27 16.08 67.60
C GLU A 315 -8.39 16.09 66.35
N PHE A 316 -7.10 16.42 66.50
CA PHE A 316 -6.10 16.31 65.42
C PHE A 316 -5.95 14.88 64.89
N SER A 317 -5.90 13.87 65.78
CA SER A 317 -5.82 12.46 65.37
C SER A 317 -7.07 11.95 64.65
N ARG A 318 -8.23 12.57 64.86
CA ARG A 318 -9.52 12.15 64.27
C ARG A 318 -9.85 12.87 62.98
N ILE A 319 -9.18 13.98 62.68
CA ILE A 319 -9.53 14.85 61.57
C ILE A 319 -8.67 14.51 60.34
N THR A 320 -9.34 14.02 59.31
CA THR A 320 -8.94 14.25 57.92
C THR A 320 -9.11 15.75 57.62
N THR A 321 -8.05 16.52 57.90
CA THR A 321 -7.78 17.85 57.32
C THR A 321 -8.95 18.87 57.34
N ARG A 322 -9.26 19.47 58.50
CA ARG A 322 -9.81 20.83 58.62
C ARG A 322 -9.66 21.34 60.07
N GLY A 323 -8.78 22.32 60.28
CA GLY A 323 -8.60 22.99 61.59
C GLY A 323 -9.82 23.83 61.98
N LYS A 324 -9.94 24.15 63.28
CA LYS A 324 -10.93 25.11 63.81
C LYS A 324 -10.78 26.48 63.11
N ASP A 325 -11.85 27.25 63.05
CA ASP A 325 -11.82 28.61 62.51
C ASP A 325 -10.92 29.51 63.38
N PHE A 326 -10.21 30.46 62.75
CA PHE A 326 -9.35 31.41 63.46
C PHE A 326 -10.17 32.51 64.14
N ASP A 327 -9.75 32.90 65.34
CA ASP A 327 -10.32 34.01 66.10
C ASP A 327 -9.24 35.05 66.45
N ASP A 328 -9.67 36.28 66.79
CA ASP A 328 -8.79 37.34 67.27
C ASP A 328 -8.14 36.93 68.61
N THR A 329 -6.86 36.56 68.56
CA THR A 329 -6.08 36.04 69.69
C THR A 329 -5.04 37.04 70.14
N ASN A 330 -5.14 37.52 71.38
CA ASN A 330 -4.16 38.41 71.99
C ASN A 330 -2.94 37.62 72.48
N LEU A 331 -1.79 37.80 71.83
CA LEU A 331 -0.57 37.07 72.17
C LEU A 331 0.03 37.48 73.51
N ASN A 332 -0.24 38.69 74.02
CA ASN A 332 0.21 39.07 75.37
C ASN A 332 -0.47 38.21 76.44
N GLU A 333 -1.77 37.93 76.28
CA GLU A 333 -2.50 37.05 77.19
C GLU A 333 -1.96 35.61 77.10
N VAL A 334 -1.70 35.14 75.88
CA VAL A 334 -1.10 33.81 75.65
C VAL A 334 0.24 33.67 76.37
N VAL A 335 1.15 34.62 76.19
CA VAL A 335 2.48 34.57 76.82
C VAL A 335 2.40 34.76 78.33
N THR A 336 1.50 35.62 78.82
CA THR A 336 1.27 35.79 80.27
C THR A 336 0.81 34.50 80.92
N ASP A 337 -0.14 33.80 80.28
CA ASP A 337 -0.61 32.49 80.73
C ASP A 337 0.55 31.47 80.75
N ILE A 338 1.38 31.42 79.70
CA ILE A 338 2.53 30.49 79.61
C ILE A 338 3.58 30.78 80.70
N LEU A 339 3.91 32.05 80.93
CA LEU A 339 4.88 32.44 81.96
C LEU A 339 4.38 32.11 83.37
N SER A 340 3.07 32.23 83.62
CA SER A 340 2.47 31.78 84.87
C SER A 340 2.60 30.28 85.08
N ASP A 341 2.62 29.50 84.00
CA ASP A 341 2.65 28.04 84.05
C ASP A 341 4.05 27.50 84.28
N LEU A 342 5.00 28.14 83.60
CA LEU A 342 6.41 27.81 83.70
C LEU A 342 7.06 28.43 84.94
N GLU A 343 6.32 29.17 85.77
CA GLU A 343 6.83 29.90 86.94
C GLU A 343 7.80 29.06 87.79
N ILE A 344 7.47 27.79 88.07
CA ILE A 344 8.35 26.89 88.84
C ILE A 344 9.67 26.66 88.11
N ALA A 345 9.62 26.28 86.83
CA ALA A 345 10.81 26.05 86.01
C ALA A 345 11.63 27.34 85.81
N ILE A 346 10.96 28.48 85.67
CA ILE A 346 11.58 29.80 85.54
C ILE A 346 12.33 30.16 86.83
N ASN A 347 11.70 29.94 87.99
CA ASN A 347 12.30 30.21 89.30
C ASN A 347 13.47 29.25 89.60
N GLU A 348 13.35 27.96 89.25
CA GLU A 348 14.44 26.99 89.42
C GLU A 348 15.63 27.28 88.51
N SER A 349 15.37 27.78 87.30
CA SER A 349 16.42 28.14 86.33
C SER A 349 16.96 29.57 86.50
N ASN A 350 16.36 30.41 87.36
CA ASN A 350 16.60 31.86 87.44
C ASN A 350 16.54 32.57 86.07
N ALA A 351 15.68 32.09 85.17
CA ALA A 351 15.54 32.67 83.84
C ALA A 351 14.85 34.05 83.91
N GLN A 352 15.34 35.01 83.12
CA GLN A 352 14.70 36.32 82.95
C GLN A 352 14.03 36.38 81.57
N PHE A 353 12.76 36.77 81.56
CA PHE A 353 11.97 36.96 80.35
C PHE A 353 11.65 38.43 80.20
N ASP A 354 11.94 38.98 79.02
CA ASP A 354 11.53 40.33 78.63
C ASP A 354 10.52 40.18 77.49
N VAL A 355 9.27 40.56 77.75
CA VAL A 355 8.16 40.43 76.80
C VAL A 355 7.71 41.83 76.43
N GLU A 356 8.02 42.24 75.20
CA GLU A 356 7.50 43.47 74.61
C GLU A 356 6.04 43.29 74.16
N ASP A 357 5.32 44.38 73.89
CA ASP A 357 3.91 44.34 73.47
C ASP A 357 3.71 43.48 72.20
N LEU A 358 3.01 42.35 72.35
CA LEU A 358 2.70 41.43 71.25
C LEU A 358 1.38 41.81 70.54
N PRO A 359 1.25 41.54 69.23
CA PRO A 359 0.05 41.87 68.48
C PRO A 359 -1.13 40.90 68.75
N ILE A 360 -2.34 41.34 68.42
CA ILE A 360 -3.51 40.47 68.27
C ILE A 360 -3.48 39.87 66.86
N ILE A 361 -3.58 38.55 66.74
CA ILE A 361 -3.53 37.83 65.45
C ILE A 361 -4.76 36.94 65.26
N GLN A 362 -5.10 36.66 64.00
CA GLN A 362 -6.11 35.67 63.62
C GLN A 362 -5.49 34.28 63.70
N ALA A 363 -5.75 33.56 64.79
CA ALA A 363 -5.18 32.25 65.04
C ALA A 363 -6.08 31.39 65.92
N ASP A 364 -5.80 30.10 65.96
CA ASP A 364 -6.30 29.23 67.02
C ASP A 364 -5.48 29.47 68.30
N LYS A 365 -6.12 29.99 69.35
CA LYS A 365 -5.47 30.32 70.62
C LYS A 365 -4.76 29.11 71.24
N SER A 366 -5.31 27.89 71.12
CA SER A 366 -4.69 26.72 71.74
C SER A 366 -3.44 26.25 70.98
N GLN A 367 -3.44 26.35 69.64
CA GLN A 367 -2.25 26.08 68.82
C GLN A 367 -1.14 27.11 69.08
N MET A 368 -1.50 28.39 69.26
CA MET A 368 -0.51 29.42 69.62
C MET A 368 0.06 29.17 71.01
N GLN A 369 -0.76 28.82 72.01
CA GLN A 369 -0.29 28.44 73.34
C GLN A 369 0.67 27.25 73.35
N GLN A 370 0.59 26.35 72.36
CA GLN A 370 1.49 25.20 72.24
C GLN A 370 2.78 25.53 71.47
N LEU A 371 2.74 26.52 70.57
CA LEU A 371 3.88 26.94 69.76
C LEU A 371 4.88 27.79 70.56
N PHE A 372 4.37 28.70 71.38
CA PHE A 372 5.16 29.54 72.29
C PHE A 372 5.55 28.76 73.55
#